data_AF-F9UP56-F1
#
_entry.id   AF-F9UP56-F1
#
_cell.length_a   1.000
_cell.length_b   1.000
_cell.length_c   1.000
_cell.angle_alpha   90.00
_cell.angle_beta   90.00
_cell.angle_gamma   90.00
#
_symmetry.space_group_name_H-M   'P 1'
#
loop_
_entity.id
_entity.type
_entity.pdbx_description
1 polymer ?
#
loop_
_entity_poly.entity_id
_entity_poly.type
_entity_poly.pdbx_seq_one_letter_code
_entity_poly.pdbx_strand_id
1 'polypeptide(L)'
;MLEFIWPHRDKIELLARNDLLVPLLTRHIQTIVALLLSVNVPWRKNGSNDQHYEYMLTYSIGGFGVLLDTLFKKSTPLSPGQISKALSRALNEIAIQVNIK
;
A
#
# COMPACT_ATOMS: atom_id res chain seq x y z
N MET A 1 1.06 -5.82 -8.40
CA MET A 1 0.82 -4.51 -7.74
C MET A 1 1.96 -3.52 -7.99
N LEU A 2 3.21 -3.83 -7.62
CA LEU A 2 4.35 -2.94 -7.93
C LEU A 2 4.61 -2.77 -9.43
N GLU A 3 4.32 -3.79 -10.24
CA GLU A 3 4.42 -3.70 -11.71
C GLU A 3 3.50 -2.64 -12.32
N PHE A 4 2.36 -2.34 -11.71
CA PHE A 4 1.46 -1.27 -12.17
C PHE A 4 2.05 0.12 -11.91
N ILE A 5 2.80 0.26 -10.81
CA ILE A 5 3.39 1.51 -10.36
C ILE A 5 4.73 1.78 -11.08
N TRP A 6 5.42 0.71 -11.48
CA TRP A 6 6.77 0.76 -12.03
C TRP A 6 6.97 1.64 -13.28
N PRO A 7 6.02 1.70 -14.25
CA PRO A 7 6.11 2.62 -15.37
C PRO A 7 6.15 4.10 -14.96
N HIS A 8 5.72 4.42 -13.73
CA HIS A 8 5.70 5.77 -13.18
C HIS A 8 6.76 5.98 -12.10
N ARG A 9 7.72 5.06 -11.96
CA ARG A 9 8.73 5.07 -10.88
C ARG A 9 9.46 6.41 -10.79
N ASP A 10 9.84 7.02 -11.91
CA ASP A 10 10.68 8.23 -11.89
C ASP A 10 9.94 9.40 -11.24
N LYS A 11 8.61 9.48 -11.46
CA LYS A 11 7.75 10.49 -10.82
C LYS A 11 7.61 10.22 -9.32
N ILE A 12 7.45 8.96 -8.95
CA ILE A 12 7.26 8.56 -7.56
C ILE A 12 8.56 8.73 -6.77
N GLU A 13 9.69 8.43 -7.39
CA GLU A 13 11.02 8.65 -6.85
C GLU A 13 11.30 10.14 -6.66
N LEU A 14 10.92 10.99 -7.63
CA LEU A 14 11.01 12.43 -7.47
C LEU A 14 10.19 12.91 -6.27
N LEU A 15 8.95 12.43 -6.12
CA LEU A 15 8.10 12.78 -4.98
C LEU A 15 8.67 12.29 -3.65
N ALA A 16 9.19 11.06 -3.62
CA ALA A 16 9.76 10.46 -2.41
C ALA A 16 11.04 11.22 -2.00
N ARG A 17 11.97 11.44 -2.92
CA ARG A 17 13.24 12.15 -2.64
C ARG A 17 13.06 13.60 -2.16
N ASN A 18 11.91 14.21 -2.46
CA ASN A 18 11.57 15.56 -2.02
C ASN A 18 10.59 15.58 -0.83
N ASP A 19 10.36 14.44 -0.17
CA ASP A 19 9.43 14.32 0.98
C ASP A 19 7.97 14.70 0.67
N LEU A 20 7.57 14.62 -0.61
CA LEU A 20 6.23 15.00 -1.07
C LEU A 20 5.28 13.80 -1.18
N LEU A 21 5.81 12.57 -1.28
CA LEU A 21 4.98 11.39 -1.54
C LEU A 21 3.99 11.10 -0.40
N VAL A 22 4.46 11.05 0.85
CA VAL A 22 3.61 10.78 2.02
C VAL A 22 2.59 11.91 2.26
N PRO A 23 2.95 13.21 2.22
CA PRO A 23 1.98 14.29 2.34
C PRO A 23 0.90 14.26 1.24
N LEU A 24 1.27 14.00 -0.01
CA LEU A 24 0.31 13.90 -1.11
C LEU A 24 -0.66 12.73 -0.91
N LEU A 25 -0.15 11.54 -0.57
CA LEU A 25 -0.99 10.38 -0.26
C LEU A 25 -1.94 10.67 0.91
N THR A 26 -1.43 11.28 1.97
CA THR A 26 -2.22 11.60 3.17
C THR A 26 -3.33 12.60 2.85
N ARG A 27 -3.05 13.62 2.04
CA ARG A 27 -4.06 14.60 1.60
C ARG A 27 -5.21 13.97 0.84
N HIS A 28 -4.95 12.90 0.09
CA HIS A 28 -5.93 12.24 -0.77
C HIS A 28 -6.45 10.91 -0.20
N ILE A 29 -6.06 10.55 1.03
CA ILE A 29 -6.33 9.23 1.61
C ILE A 29 -7.83 8.91 1.65
N GLN A 30 -8.65 9.88 2.06
CA GLN A 30 -10.10 9.73 2.17
C GLN A 30 -10.74 9.50 0.79
N THR A 31 -10.30 10.23 -0.23
CA THR A 31 -10.76 10.04 -1.60
C THR A 31 -10.38 8.67 -2.16
N ILE A 32 -9.14 8.22 -1.88
CA ILE A 32 -8.67 6.89 -2.31
C ILE A 32 -9.49 5.79 -1.64
N VAL A 33 -9.73 5.91 -0.32
CA VAL A 33 -10.52 4.93 0.44
C VAL A 33 -11.95 4.90 -0.07
N ALA A 34 -12.61 6.04 -0.26
CA ALA A 34 -13.95 6.11 -0.83
C ALA A 34 -14.01 5.46 -2.23
N LEU A 35 -13.01 5.70 -3.07
CA LEU A 35 -12.92 5.08 -4.39
C LEU A 35 -12.79 3.55 -4.30
N LEU A 36 -11.92 3.04 -3.43
CA LEU A 36 -11.81 1.59 -3.19
C LEU A 36 -13.11 1.00 -2.62
N LEU A 37 -13.80 1.75 -1.76
CA LEU A 37 -15.10 1.36 -1.21
C LEU A 37 -16.18 1.29 -2.28
N SER A 38 -16.13 2.14 -3.31
CA SER A 38 -17.07 2.13 -4.43
C SER A 38 -16.94 0.92 -5.35
N VAL A 39 -15.77 0.25 -5.38
CA VAL A 39 -15.58 -0.93 -6.23
C VAL A 39 -16.25 -2.14 -5.59
N ASN A 40 -17.25 -2.69 -6.28
CA ASN A 40 -17.92 -3.92 -5.85
C ASN A 40 -17.06 -5.14 -6.19
N VAL A 41 -16.66 -5.90 -5.17
CA VAL A 41 -15.78 -7.07 -5.32
C VAL A 41 -16.35 -8.27 -4.57
N PRO A 42 -16.28 -9.49 -5.14
CA PRO A 42 -17.00 -10.66 -4.61
C PRO A 42 -16.50 -11.14 -3.23
N TRP A 43 -15.28 -10.75 -2.82
CA TRP A 43 -14.72 -11.10 -1.51
C TRP A 43 -15.10 -10.10 -0.40
N ARG A 44 -15.70 -8.95 -0.72
CA ARG A 44 -16.15 -7.98 0.27
C ARG A 44 -17.51 -8.43 0.81
N LYS A 45 -17.49 -9.17 1.93
CA LYS A 45 -18.71 -9.64 2.58
C LYS A 45 -19.56 -8.44 3.03
N ASN A 46 -20.86 -8.46 2.74
CA ASN A 46 -21.86 -7.39 2.96
C ASN A 46 -22.12 -7.01 4.46
N GLY A 47 -21.13 -7.01 5.36
CA GLY A 47 -21.44 -6.86 6.78
C GLY A 47 -20.32 -6.51 7.76
N SER A 48 -19.11 -6.15 7.33
CA SER A 48 -18.19 -5.51 8.28
C SER A 48 -18.55 -4.03 8.37
N ASN A 49 -19.01 -3.58 9.54
CA ASN A 49 -19.20 -2.17 9.92
C ASN A 49 -18.27 -1.26 9.08
N ASP A 50 -18.82 -0.41 8.20
CA ASP A 50 -18.05 0.30 7.14
C ASP A 50 -16.77 0.92 7.69
N GLN A 51 -16.85 1.45 8.91
CA GLN A 51 -15.76 2.10 9.63
C GLN A 51 -14.56 1.19 9.94
N HIS A 52 -14.77 -0.09 10.29
CA HIS A 52 -13.64 -1.02 10.52
C HIS A 52 -12.88 -1.30 9.22
N TYR A 53 -13.62 -1.45 8.12
CA TYR A 53 -13.02 -1.71 6.83
C TYR A 53 -12.34 -0.46 6.26
N GLU A 54 -12.92 0.72 6.49
CA GLU A 54 -12.33 2.02 6.18
C GLU A 54 -10.99 2.22 6.90
N TYR A 55 -10.92 1.90 8.19
CA TYR A 55 -9.67 1.96 8.96
C TYR A 55 -8.63 0.96 8.46
N MET A 56 -9.05 -0.27 8.12
CA MET A 56 -8.17 -1.27 7.53
C MET A 56 -7.58 -0.76 6.20
N LEU A 57 -8.41 -0.17 5.34
CA LEU A 57 -7.97 0.40 4.06
C LEU A 57 -7.02 1.59 4.27
N THR A 58 -7.38 2.52 5.15
CA THR A 58 -6.55 3.69 5.49
C THR A 58 -5.17 3.26 6.00
N TYR A 59 -5.14 2.32 6.95
CA TYR A 59 -3.89 1.77 7.47
C TYR A 59 -3.07 1.09 6.38
N SER A 60 -3.70 0.27 5.54
CA SER A 60 -3.03 -0.47 4.47
C SER A 60 -2.42 0.47 3.42
N ILE A 61 -3.17 1.49 2.98
CA ILE A 61 -2.68 2.48 2.02
C ILE A 61 -1.57 3.34 2.64
N GLY A 62 -1.73 3.79 3.89
CA GLY A 62 -0.73 4.57 4.59
C GLY A 62 0.58 3.80 4.77
N GLY A 63 0.51 2.57 5.26
CA GLY A 63 1.67 1.68 5.42
C GLY A 63 2.35 1.38 4.09
N PHE A 64 1.58 1.11 3.04
CA PHE A 64 2.12 0.92 1.69
C PHE A 64 2.79 2.20 1.15
N GLY A 65 2.20 3.37 1.38
CA GLY A 65 2.76 4.67 1.00
C GLY A 65 4.12 4.94 1.63
N VAL A 66 4.26 4.68 2.93
CA VAL A 66 5.53 4.81 3.67
C VAL A 66 6.57 3.79 3.17
N LEU A 67 6.15 2.57 2.86
CA LEU A 67 7.03 1.57 2.26
C LEU A 67 7.57 2.05 0.92
N LEU A 68 6.72 2.57 0.04
CA LEU A 68 7.14 3.13 -1.24
C LEU A 68 8.11 4.31 -1.05
N ASP A 69 7.79 5.24 -0.16
CA ASP A 69 8.66 6.38 0.17
C ASP A 69 10.06 5.92 0.60
N THR A 70 10.11 4.92 1.50
CA THR A 70 11.38 4.34 1.97
C THR A 70 12.15 3.64 0.85
N LEU A 71 11.45 2.89 -0.02
CA LEU A 71 12.08 2.14 -1.11
C LEU A 71 12.65 3.07 -2.19
N PHE A 72 11.91 4.12 -2.57
CA PHE A 72 12.32 5.04 -3.62
C PHE A 72 13.32 6.10 -3.16
N LYS A 73 13.49 6.30 -1.84
CA LYS A 73 14.61 7.07 -1.27
C LYS A 73 15.93 6.30 -1.25
N LYS A 74 15.92 4.96 -1.32
CA LYS A 74 17.14 4.15 -1.32
C LYS A 74 17.89 4.28 -2.65
N SER A 75 19.20 4.41 -2.56
CA SER A 75 20.12 4.57 -3.70
C SER A 75 20.25 3.33 -4.59
N THR A 76 19.87 2.14 -4.10
CA THR A 76 19.90 0.89 -4.86
C THR A 76 18.49 0.40 -5.15
N PRO A 77 17.99 0.51 -6.39
CA PRO A 77 16.62 0.13 -6.72
C PRO A 77 16.47 -1.39 -6.70
N LEU A 78 15.61 -1.90 -5.81
CA LEU A 78 15.13 -3.28 -5.85
C LEU A 78 14.16 -3.44 -7.01
N SER A 79 14.22 -4.56 -7.73
CA SER A 79 13.25 -4.82 -8.80
C SER A 79 11.84 -5.03 -8.24
N PRO A 80 10.77 -4.78 -9.03
CA PRO A 80 9.38 -5.02 -8.60
C PRO A 80 9.15 -6.43 -8.08
N GLY A 81 9.79 -7.41 -8.71
CA GLY A 81 9.74 -8.81 -8.31
C GLY A 81 10.41 -9.06 -6.97
N GLN A 82 11.56 -8.44 -6.70
CA GLN A 82 12.23 -8.54 -5.40
C GLN A 82 11.39 -7.92 -4.28
N ILE A 83 10.83 -6.73 -4.52
CA ILE A 83 9.98 -6.04 -3.53
C ILE A 83 8.72 -6.88 -3.27
N SER A 84 8.05 -7.34 -4.33
CA SER A 84 6.83 -8.14 -4.21
C SER A 84 7.10 -9.45 -3.47
N LYS A 85 8.19 -10.16 -3.80
CA LYS A 85 8.56 -11.41 -3.12
C LYS A 85 8.86 -11.19 -1.63
N ALA A 86 9.59 -10.13 -1.29
CA ALA A 86 9.90 -9.79 0.09
C ALA A 86 8.63 -9.45 0.89
N LEU A 87 7.74 -8.63 0.31
CA LEU A 87 6.49 -8.22 0.95
C LEU A 87 5.54 -9.42 1.15
N SER A 88 5.35 -10.26 0.13
CA SER A 88 4.52 -11.45 0.23
C SER A 88 5.03 -12.42 1.28
N ARG A 89 6.35 -12.59 1.41
CA ARG A 89 6.93 -13.42 2.46
C ARG A 89 6.62 -12.86 3.85
N ALA A 90 6.84 -11.55 4.07
CA ALA A 90 6.57 -10.92 5.35
C ALA A 90 5.07 -11.00 5.74
N LEU A 91 4.16 -10.77 4.78
CA LEU A 91 2.71 -10.88 5.02
C LEU A 91 2.30 -12.31 5.34
N ASN A 92 2.87 -13.32 4.67
CA ASN A 92 2.63 -14.72 4.98
C ASN A 92 3.13 -15.08 6.38
N GLU A 93 4.31 -14.59 6.79
CA GLU A 93 4.83 -14.81 8.14
C GLU A 93 3.90 -14.21 9.21
N ILE A 94 3.40 -12.99 8.99
CA ILE A 94 2.40 -12.36 9.88
C ILE A 94 1.11 -13.20 9.93
N ALA A 95 0.59 -13.61 8.77
CA ALA A 95 -0.63 -14.40 8.70
C ALA A 95 -0.49 -15.73 9.46
N ILE A 96 0.63 -16.43 9.30
CA ILE A 96 0.94 -17.67 10.02
C ILE A 96 0.99 -17.41 11.52
N GLN A 97 1.67 -16.37 11.98
CA GLN A 97 1.76 -16.04 13.41
C GLN A 97 0.41 -15.67 14.03
N VAL A 98 -0.46 -14.98 13.27
CA VAL A 98 -1.82 -14.64 13.71
C VAL A 98 -2.71 -15.89 13.79
N ASN A 99 -2.53 -16.87 12.91
CA ASN A 99 -3.31 -18.12 12.87
C ASN A 99 -2.86 -19.17 13.89
N ILE A 100 -1.70 -18.98 14.53
CA ILE A 100 -1.16 -19.86 15.58
C ILE A 100 -1.67 -19.43 16.99
N LYS A 101 -2.42 -18.33 17.09
CA LYS A 101 -3.16 -17.93 18.30
C LYS A 101 -4.59 -18.45 18.29
#